data_AF-A0A557P4X8-F1
#
_entry.id   AF-A0A557P4X8-F1
#
_cell.length_a   1.000
_cell.length_b   1.000
_cell.length_c   1.000
_cell.angle_alpha   90.00
_cell.angle_beta   90.00
_cell.angle_gamma   90.00
#
_symmetry.space_group_name_H-M   'P 1'
#
loop_
_entity.id
_entity.type
_entity.pdbx_description
1 polymer ?
#
loop_
_entity_poly.entity_id
_entity_poly.type
_entity_poly.pdbx_seq_one_letter_code
_entity_poly.pdbx_strand_id
1 'polypeptide(L)'
;MKPFWLGVGVLLPLLSACDANSSIQISSDKISAQQAQTIKDNINTQYPNASNYDRQQIADVAVKAIENLVFVEGGSFEMGDFKAPCEIPSRRRERIDWSPNNECYASLTSTLSGGMHLHEVTLDSYSIAKFEATFPDMEVMRRVNNFPVAEQQLDGTSFVRGSDEFETYLEKNKQSAASTKSWQEAKDYCLWLGQVTALPFDLPTEAQWEYAARSRGQHYYFATNNGYRQLSEGNYYDPKTGYMVDYTEDEVNASTNITNVDTFPPNPLGVYGMSNQVSEWVNDWYAKDYYLYSPEHNPQGPETGTEKVQRDGDGTTMTFSRLHSYGYDFYYLGASFRCALQQKHSAT
;
A
#
# COMPACT_ATOMS: atom_id res chain seq x y z
N MET A 1 -5.19 -71.00 48.23
CA MET A 1 -5.91 -70.23 47.19
C MET A 1 -5.71 -68.74 47.45
N LYS A 2 -5.02 -68.09 46.50
CA LYS A 2 -4.75 -66.64 46.25
C LYS A 2 -4.23 -65.72 47.38
N PRO A 3 -3.06 -65.06 47.20
CA PRO A 3 -2.55 -64.03 48.09
C PRO A 3 -3.08 -62.63 47.72
N PHE A 4 -3.20 -61.77 48.73
CA PHE A 4 -3.62 -60.37 48.62
C PHE A 4 -2.40 -59.49 48.30
N TRP A 5 -2.38 -58.86 47.13
CA TRP A 5 -1.35 -57.89 46.74
C TRP A 5 -1.81 -56.48 47.10
N LEU A 6 -1.06 -55.80 47.97
CA LEU A 6 -1.18 -54.36 48.22
C LEU A 6 -0.38 -53.62 47.14
N GLY A 7 -1.09 -53.08 46.13
CA GLY A 7 -0.52 -52.14 45.17
C GLY A 7 -0.54 -50.72 45.74
N VAL A 8 0.62 -50.21 46.15
CA VAL A 8 0.82 -48.79 46.44
C VAL A 8 0.93 -48.05 45.11
N GLY A 9 -0.17 -47.41 44.70
CA GLY A 9 -0.18 -46.50 43.55
C GLY A 9 0.46 -45.17 43.94
N VAL A 10 1.71 -44.96 43.53
CA VAL A 10 2.37 -43.65 43.58
C VAL A 10 1.69 -42.75 42.55
N LEU A 11 0.83 -41.84 43.01
CA LEU A 11 0.36 -40.69 42.22
C LEU A 11 1.54 -39.73 42.05
N LEU A 12 2.25 -39.87 40.93
CA LEU A 12 3.11 -38.82 40.41
C LEU A 12 2.22 -37.67 39.92
N PRO A 13 2.27 -36.47 40.51
CA PRO A 13 1.61 -35.32 39.91
C PRO A 13 2.34 -35.04 38.59
N LEU A 14 1.61 -35.15 37.48
CA LEU A 14 2.01 -34.55 36.22
C LEU A 14 2.14 -33.04 36.50
N LEU A 15 3.37 -32.60 36.71
CA LEU A 15 3.74 -31.20 36.57
C LEU A 15 3.49 -30.85 35.10
N SER A 16 2.28 -30.39 34.81
CA SER A 16 2.03 -29.54 33.65
C SER A 16 2.98 -28.37 33.79
N ALA A 17 4.07 -28.41 33.02
CA ALA A 17 4.89 -27.26 32.76
C ALA A 17 3.96 -26.21 32.16
N CYS A 18 3.57 -25.23 32.96
CA CYS A 18 2.96 -24.02 32.45
C CYS A 18 4.02 -23.39 31.54
N ASP A 19 3.83 -23.47 30.22
CA ASP A 19 4.60 -22.68 29.28
C ASP A 19 4.45 -21.22 29.65
N ALA A 20 5.48 -20.65 30.27
CA ALA A 20 5.58 -19.23 30.58
C ALA A 20 5.88 -18.40 29.32
N ASN A 21 5.48 -18.87 28.13
CA ASN A 21 5.43 -18.08 26.92
C ASN A 21 4.08 -17.38 26.90
N SER A 22 4.07 -16.11 27.30
CA SER A 22 2.90 -15.24 27.16
C SER A 22 2.26 -15.37 25.78
N SER A 23 1.01 -15.78 25.75
CA SER A 23 0.31 -16.15 24.53
C SER A 23 -0.07 -14.91 23.74
N ILE A 24 0.58 -14.71 22.59
CA ILE A 24 0.10 -13.80 21.54
C ILE A 24 -1.36 -14.15 21.25
N GLN A 25 -2.24 -13.16 21.37
CA GLN A 25 -3.65 -13.28 21.10
C GLN A 25 -3.93 -12.85 19.66
N ILE A 26 -4.53 -13.74 18.88
CA ILE A 26 -4.97 -13.42 17.52
C ILE A 26 -6.43 -13.83 17.44
N SER A 27 -7.30 -12.88 17.13
CA SER A 27 -8.73 -13.07 16.89
C SER A 27 -9.07 -12.41 15.57
N SER A 28 -9.42 -13.20 14.56
CA SER A 28 -9.80 -12.72 13.22
C SER A 28 -10.68 -13.75 12.55
N ASP A 29 -11.78 -13.31 11.93
CA ASP A 29 -12.65 -14.17 11.13
C ASP A 29 -12.12 -14.39 9.71
N LYS A 30 -11.10 -13.62 9.30
CA LYS A 30 -10.48 -13.69 7.97
C LYS A 30 -9.21 -14.52 7.94
N ILE A 31 -8.64 -14.85 9.11
CA ILE A 31 -7.38 -15.58 9.23
C ILE A 31 -7.66 -16.97 9.78
N SER A 32 -7.18 -18.00 9.06
CA SER A 32 -7.32 -19.38 9.52
C SER A 32 -6.53 -19.63 10.82
N ALA A 33 -6.97 -20.60 11.63
CA ALA A 33 -6.24 -21.00 12.83
C ALA A 33 -4.79 -21.42 12.53
N GLN A 34 -4.56 -22.06 11.38
CA GLN A 34 -3.22 -22.44 10.93
C GLN A 34 -2.36 -21.21 10.63
N GLN A 35 -2.90 -20.23 9.91
CA GLN A 35 -2.19 -18.98 9.61
C GLN A 35 -1.89 -18.18 10.88
N ALA A 36 -2.84 -18.13 11.81
CA ALA A 36 -2.63 -17.50 13.11
C ALA A 36 -1.51 -18.20 13.90
N GLN A 37 -1.46 -19.54 13.90
CA GLN A 37 -0.39 -20.28 14.55
C GLN A 37 0.98 -20.01 13.89
N THR A 38 1.04 -20.00 12.56
CA THR A 38 2.27 -19.66 11.81
C THR A 38 2.79 -18.28 12.18
N ILE A 39 1.92 -17.27 12.28
CA ILE A 39 2.31 -15.92 12.73
C ILE A 39 2.90 -15.98 14.15
N LYS A 40 2.25 -16.66 15.09
CA LYS A 40 2.75 -16.78 16.48
C LYS A 40 4.11 -17.44 16.54
N ASP A 41 4.31 -18.53 15.80
CA ASP A 41 5.56 -19.28 15.78
C ASP A 41 6.70 -18.45 15.18
N ASN A 42 6.44 -17.76 14.07
CA ASN A 42 7.39 -16.85 13.44
C ASN A 42 7.79 -15.70 14.36
N ILE A 43 6.83 -15.06 15.04
CA ILE A 43 7.12 -13.98 15.99
C ILE A 43 7.99 -14.48 17.15
N ASN A 44 7.64 -15.64 17.74
CA ASN A 44 8.43 -16.21 18.85
C ASN A 44 9.85 -16.59 18.41
N THR A 45 10.02 -17.03 17.16
CA THR A 45 11.32 -17.43 16.60
C THR A 45 12.18 -16.23 16.23
N GLN A 46 11.60 -15.21 15.60
CA GLN A 46 12.33 -14.03 15.11
C GLN A 46 12.60 -13.02 16.23
N TYR A 47 11.71 -12.96 17.23
CA TYR A 47 11.77 -11.98 18.32
C TYR A 47 11.80 -12.64 19.71
N PRO A 48 12.75 -13.54 19.99
CA PRO A 48 12.80 -14.30 21.26
C PRO A 48 13.02 -13.41 22.48
N ASN A 49 13.61 -12.22 22.30
CA ASN A 49 13.90 -11.27 23.38
C ASN A 49 12.91 -10.09 23.42
N ALA A 50 11.94 -10.02 22.50
CA ALA A 50 10.95 -8.95 22.51
C ALA A 50 9.97 -9.11 23.68
N SER A 51 9.48 -7.98 24.18
CA SER A 51 8.46 -7.95 25.22
C SER A 51 7.15 -8.56 24.73
N ASN A 52 6.29 -8.99 25.65
CA ASN A 52 4.96 -9.52 25.31
C ASN A 52 4.12 -8.47 24.58
N TYR A 53 4.27 -7.20 24.98
CA TYR A 53 3.64 -6.07 24.31
C TYR A 53 4.11 -5.97 22.86
N ASP A 54 5.42 -5.98 22.60
CA ASP A 54 5.94 -5.91 21.23
C ASP A 54 5.52 -7.09 20.37
N ARG A 55 5.55 -8.31 20.91
CA ARG A 55 5.07 -9.50 20.20
C ARG A 55 3.59 -9.39 19.83
N GLN A 56 2.77 -8.84 20.72
CA GLN A 56 1.36 -8.60 20.44
C GLN A 56 1.20 -7.54 19.35
N GLN A 57 1.94 -6.43 19.41
CA GLN A 57 1.88 -5.37 18.39
C GLN A 57 2.34 -5.86 17.00
N ILE A 58 3.37 -6.70 16.92
CA ILE A 58 3.77 -7.35 15.66
C ILE A 58 2.61 -8.20 15.10
N ALA A 59 1.95 -8.98 15.96
CA ALA A 59 0.81 -9.80 15.56
C ALA A 59 -0.38 -8.96 15.08
N ASP A 60 -0.69 -7.86 15.78
CA ASP A 60 -1.77 -6.94 15.42
C ASP A 60 -1.53 -6.32 14.03
N VAL A 61 -0.30 -5.88 13.75
CA VAL A 61 0.09 -5.34 12.43
C VAL A 61 -0.01 -6.42 11.34
N ALA A 62 0.47 -7.63 11.61
CA ALA A 62 0.40 -8.75 10.66
C ALA A 62 -1.04 -9.15 10.34
N VAL A 63 -1.91 -9.22 11.36
CA VAL A 63 -3.33 -9.51 11.21
C VAL A 63 -4.00 -8.42 10.38
N LYS A 64 -3.81 -7.15 10.77
CA LYS A 64 -4.35 -5.99 10.05
C LYS A 64 -3.91 -5.98 8.57
N ALA A 65 -2.65 -6.29 8.29
CA ALA A 65 -2.13 -6.37 6.92
C ALA A 65 -2.87 -7.41 6.07
N ILE A 66 -3.14 -8.61 6.61
CA ILE A 66 -3.89 -9.66 5.91
C ILE A 66 -5.36 -9.28 5.74
N GLU A 67 -5.99 -8.74 6.78
CA GLU A 67 -7.41 -8.37 6.75
C GLU A 67 -7.74 -7.23 5.78
N ASN A 68 -6.75 -6.36 5.52
CA ASN A 68 -6.82 -5.24 4.62
C ASN A 68 -6.37 -5.57 3.18
N LEU A 69 -6.15 -6.83 2.84
CA LEU A 69 -5.90 -7.20 1.45
C LEU A 69 -7.18 -7.07 0.61
N VAL A 70 -7.09 -6.37 -0.52
CA VAL A 70 -8.09 -6.33 -1.58
C VAL A 70 -7.64 -7.29 -2.68
N PHE A 71 -8.47 -8.29 -2.99
CA PHE A 71 -8.22 -9.17 -4.11
C PHE A 71 -8.47 -8.44 -5.43
N VAL A 72 -7.50 -8.51 -6.33
CA VAL A 72 -7.56 -7.94 -7.67
C VAL A 72 -7.53 -9.09 -8.67
N GLU A 73 -8.64 -9.30 -9.37
CA GLU A 73 -8.71 -10.28 -10.44
C GLU A 73 -7.87 -9.81 -11.64
N GLY A 74 -6.95 -10.67 -12.07
CA GLY A 74 -6.06 -10.44 -13.21
C GLY A 74 -6.80 -10.20 -14.53
N GLY A 75 -6.04 -9.83 -15.55
CA GLY A 75 -6.56 -9.43 -16.85
C GLY A 75 -5.61 -8.54 -17.62
N SER A 76 -6.05 -8.15 -18.82
CA SER A 76 -5.28 -7.31 -19.75
C SER A 76 -5.77 -5.87 -19.72
N PHE A 77 -4.86 -4.91 -19.82
CA PHE A 77 -5.17 -3.49 -19.93
C PHE A 77 -4.11 -2.71 -20.70
N GLU A 78 -4.48 -1.52 -21.17
CA GLU A 78 -3.54 -0.58 -21.78
C GLU A 78 -2.85 0.27 -20.70
N MET A 79 -1.58 -0.05 -20.43
CA MET A 79 -0.75 0.64 -19.45
C MET A 79 -0.09 1.87 -20.07
N GLY A 80 -0.18 3.02 -19.39
CA GLY A 80 0.30 4.32 -19.85
C GLY A 80 -0.81 5.31 -20.23
N ASP A 81 -0.40 6.47 -20.75
CA ASP A 81 -1.29 7.57 -21.12
C ASP A 81 -2.20 7.17 -22.30
N PHE A 82 -3.44 6.84 -21.97
CA PHE A 82 -4.50 6.41 -22.90
C PHE A 82 -5.22 7.59 -23.58
N LYS A 83 -4.55 8.74 -23.63
CA LYS A 83 -4.98 9.98 -24.30
C LYS A 83 -6.20 10.63 -23.66
N ALA A 84 -6.37 11.92 -23.97
CA ALA A 84 -7.50 12.76 -23.61
C ALA A 84 -8.00 13.57 -24.81
N PRO A 85 -9.22 14.16 -24.72
CA PRO A 85 -9.65 15.17 -25.67
C PRO A 85 -8.67 16.35 -25.68
N CYS A 86 -8.34 16.86 -26.86
CA CYS A 86 -7.48 18.04 -26.98
C CYS A 86 -8.12 19.31 -26.39
N GLU A 87 -9.45 19.39 -26.46
CA GLU A 87 -10.26 20.36 -25.73
C GLU A 87 -11.17 19.61 -24.77
N ILE A 88 -11.00 19.83 -23.47
CA ILE A 88 -11.78 19.15 -22.44
C ILE A 88 -13.17 19.81 -22.38
N PRO A 89 -14.26 19.10 -22.75
CA PRO A 89 -15.59 19.71 -22.80
C PRO A 89 -16.06 20.29 -21.46
N SER A 90 -15.67 19.64 -20.36
CA SER A 90 -15.98 20.09 -18.99
C SER A 90 -15.21 21.33 -18.53
N ARG A 91 -14.20 21.75 -19.31
CA ARG A 91 -13.22 22.80 -18.98
C ARG A 91 -12.42 22.53 -17.69
N ARG A 92 -12.41 21.29 -17.20
CA ARG A 92 -11.73 20.87 -15.97
C ARG A 92 -10.88 19.63 -16.20
N ARG A 93 -9.60 19.68 -15.85
CA ARG A 93 -8.70 18.52 -15.93
C ARG A 93 -9.09 17.41 -14.96
N GLU A 94 -9.82 17.77 -13.92
CA GLU A 94 -10.31 16.87 -12.90
C GLU A 94 -11.53 16.06 -13.37
N ARG A 95 -12.15 16.46 -14.50
CA ARG A 95 -13.33 15.80 -15.08
C ARG A 95 -13.16 15.59 -16.58
N ILE A 96 -12.40 14.58 -16.96
CA ILE A 96 -12.16 14.23 -18.36
C ILE A 96 -12.96 12.98 -18.72
N ASP A 97 -13.79 13.08 -19.74
CA ASP A 97 -14.48 11.93 -20.31
C ASP A 97 -13.57 11.25 -21.32
N TRP A 98 -13.29 9.96 -21.12
CA TRP A 98 -12.51 9.20 -22.09
C TRP A 98 -13.37 8.81 -23.30
N SER A 99 -12.73 8.77 -24.46
CA SER A 99 -13.29 8.33 -25.73
C SER A 99 -12.20 7.67 -26.56
N PRO A 100 -12.52 6.64 -27.36
CA PRO A 100 -11.54 6.01 -28.26
C PRO A 100 -10.98 6.97 -29.32
N ASN A 101 -11.61 8.12 -29.55
CA ASN A 101 -11.14 9.14 -30.50
C ASN A 101 -10.19 10.17 -29.84
N ASN A 102 -9.73 9.94 -28.62
CA ASN A 102 -8.82 10.84 -27.94
C ASN A 102 -7.42 10.82 -28.58
N GLU A 103 -6.87 11.99 -28.88
CA GLU A 103 -5.60 12.12 -29.62
C GLU A 103 -4.49 12.78 -28.79
N CYS A 104 -4.84 13.63 -27.83
CA CYS A 104 -3.90 14.42 -27.06
C CYS A 104 -3.40 13.67 -25.83
N TYR A 105 -2.16 13.91 -25.40
CA TYR A 105 -1.68 13.38 -24.12
C TYR A 105 -2.47 14.00 -22.97
N ALA A 106 -2.92 13.15 -22.05
CA ALA A 106 -3.70 13.58 -20.90
C ALA A 106 -2.84 14.35 -19.88
N SER A 107 -1.55 14.00 -19.79
CA SER A 107 -0.59 14.73 -18.95
C SER A 107 0.65 15.16 -19.74
N LEU A 108 1.15 16.35 -19.43
CA LEU A 108 2.45 16.81 -19.93
C LEU A 108 3.60 15.96 -19.38
N THR A 109 3.45 15.39 -18.18
CA THR A 109 4.47 14.54 -17.56
C THR A 109 4.67 13.24 -18.32
N SER A 110 3.67 12.75 -19.06
CA SER A 110 3.74 11.49 -19.82
C SER A 110 4.91 11.45 -20.81
N THR A 111 5.21 12.56 -21.47
CA THR A 111 6.34 12.63 -22.41
C THR A 111 7.69 12.78 -21.70
N LEU A 112 7.69 13.39 -20.52
CA LEU A 112 8.88 13.59 -19.69
C LEU A 112 9.30 12.28 -19.01
N SER A 113 8.33 11.52 -18.52
CA SER A 113 8.53 10.28 -17.75
C SER A 113 8.40 8.99 -18.56
N GLY A 114 8.07 9.08 -19.86
CA GLY A 114 7.93 7.92 -20.74
C GLY A 114 6.58 7.22 -20.68
N GLY A 115 5.66 7.67 -19.82
CA GLY A 115 4.29 7.17 -19.74
C GLY A 115 3.47 7.38 -21.03
N MET A 116 3.99 8.13 -22.02
CA MET A 116 3.35 8.34 -23.32
C MET A 116 3.26 7.09 -24.21
N HIS A 117 4.06 6.06 -23.93
CA HIS A 117 4.09 4.81 -24.71
C HIS A 117 3.04 3.83 -24.18
N LEU A 118 1.80 3.99 -24.64
CA LEU A 118 0.71 3.06 -24.33
C LEU A 118 1.05 1.66 -24.85
N HIS A 119 0.92 0.64 -24.01
CA HIS A 119 1.21 -0.76 -24.36
C HIS A 119 0.28 -1.71 -23.60
N GLU A 120 0.10 -2.92 -24.14
CA GLU A 120 -0.72 -3.95 -23.51
C GLU A 120 0.05 -4.66 -22.39
N VAL A 121 -0.61 -4.84 -21.25
CA VAL A 121 -0.10 -5.59 -20.11
C VAL A 121 -1.17 -6.55 -19.61
N THR A 122 -0.78 -7.79 -19.37
CA THR A 122 -1.60 -8.86 -18.81
C THR A 122 -1.04 -9.27 -17.44
N LEU A 123 -1.85 -9.14 -16.39
CA LEU A 123 -1.48 -9.49 -15.02
C LEU A 123 -2.20 -10.75 -14.54
N ASP A 124 -1.47 -11.59 -13.81
CA ASP A 124 -2.10 -12.60 -12.95
C ASP A 124 -2.85 -11.92 -11.80
N SER A 125 -3.85 -12.61 -11.22
CA SER A 125 -4.56 -12.10 -10.04
C SER A 125 -3.62 -11.91 -8.86
N TYR A 126 -3.82 -10.90 -8.04
CA TYR A 126 -2.99 -10.66 -6.84
C TYR A 126 -3.86 -10.03 -5.76
N SER A 127 -3.27 -9.74 -4.61
CA SER A 127 -3.92 -8.87 -3.64
C SER A 127 -3.07 -7.64 -3.39
N ILE A 128 -3.69 -6.50 -3.16
CA ILE A 128 -3.00 -5.25 -2.80
C ILE A 128 -3.57 -4.72 -1.49
N ALA A 129 -2.73 -4.07 -0.69
CA ALA A 129 -3.19 -3.44 0.54
C ALA A 129 -4.22 -2.35 0.22
N LYS A 130 -5.33 -2.38 0.96
CA LYS A 130 -6.45 -1.44 0.87
C LYS A 130 -6.02 0.02 1.05
N PHE A 131 -5.03 0.25 1.89
CA PHE A 131 -4.47 1.54 2.24
C PHE A 131 -2.95 1.53 2.04
N GLU A 132 -2.35 2.71 1.98
CA GLU A 132 -0.92 2.89 2.26
C GLU A 132 -0.58 2.31 3.64
N ALA A 133 0.68 1.89 3.82
CA ALA A 133 1.16 1.50 5.15
C ALA A 133 1.03 2.71 6.08
N THR A 134 0.39 2.54 7.25
CA THR A 134 0.18 3.67 8.16
C THR A 134 1.41 3.90 9.05
N PHE A 135 1.66 5.15 9.45
CA PHE A 135 2.78 5.51 10.32
C PHE A 135 2.89 4.61 11.57
N PRO A 136 1.81 4.34 12.35
CA PRO A 136 1.90 3.47 13.52
C PRO A 136 2.34 2.04 13.20
N ASP A 137 1.90 1.49 12.08
CA ASP A 137 2.19 0.09 11.72
C ASP A 137 3.66 -0.05 11.33
N MET A 138 4.19 0.89 10.53
CA MET A 138 5.61 0.95 10.21
C MET A 138 6.44 1.20 11.47
N GLU A 139 5.98 2.06 12.38
CA GLU A 139 6.69 2.36 13.62
C GLU A 139 6.84 1.12 14.53
N VAL A 140 5.88 0.18 14.53
CA VAL A 140 6.05 -1.12 15.20
C VAL A 140 7.25 -1.88 14.63
N MET A 141 7.33 -2.03 13.31
CA MET A 141 8.48 -2.69 12.65
C MET A 141 9.78 -1.98 13.02
N ARG A 142 9.80 -0.65 12.99
CA ARG A 142 11.00 0.13 13.31
C ARG A 142 11.43 -0.06 14.76
N ARG A 143 10.49 -0.03 15.69
CA ARG A 143 10.76 -0.23 17.13
C ARG A 143 11.38 -1.59 17.42
N VAL A 144 10.77 -2.67 16.92
CA VAL A 144 11.22 -4.04 17.24
C VAL A 144 12.54 -4.42 16.57
N ASN A 145 12.93 -3.67 15.52
CA ASN A 145 14.22 -3.83 14.84
C ASN A 145 15.25 -2.74 15.20
N ASN A 146 14.99 -1.94 16.25
CA ASN A 146 15.88 -0.88 16.74
C ASN A 146 16.23 0.21 15.71
N PHE A 147 15.35 0.47 14.74
CA PHE A 147 15.48 1.62 13.85
C PHE A 147 15.05 2.93 14.55
N PRO A 148 15.65 4.08 14.20
CA PRO A 148 15.16 5.39 14.63
C PRO A 148 13.72 5.60 14.16
N VAL A 149 12.92 6.40 14.87
CA VAL A 149 11.58 6.79 14.42
C VAL A 149 11.68 7.39 13.02
N ALA A 150 10.74 7.04 12.14
CA ALA A 150 10.71 7.50 10.76
C ALA A 150 10.38 8.99 10.61
N GLU A 151 10.40 9.77 11.69
CA GLU A 151 10.07 11.18 11.68
C GLU A 151 11.01 11.92 12.63
N GLN A 152 11.31 13.16 12.27
CA GLN A 152 12.27 13.99 12.99
C GLN A 152 11.55 15.19 13.60
N GLN A 153 12.06 15.62 14.76
CA GLN A 153 11.71 16.90 15.37
C GLN A 153 12.20 18.06 14.49
N LEU A 154 11.74 19.27 14.79
CA LEU A 154 12.09 20.48 14.03
C LEU A 154 13.60 20.77 14.00
N ASP A 155 14.35 20.25 14.97
CA ASP A 155 15.81 20.38 15.05
C ASP A 155 16.57 19.27 14.29
N GLY A 156 15.85 18.37 13.61
CA GLY A 156 16.41 17.26 12.83
C GLY A 156 16.72 15.99 13.65
N THR A 157 16.49 16.00 14.96
CA THR A 157 16.66 14.80 15.80
C THR A 157 15.46 13.87 15.70
N SER A 158 15.67 12.55 15.81
CA SER A 158 14.54 11.61 15.89
C SER A 158 13.77 11.77 17.19
N PHE A 159 12.46 11.53 17.15
CA PHE A 159 11.64 11.44 18.37
C PHE A 159 12.18 10.38 19.33
N VAL A 160 12.04 10.65 20.63
CA VAL A 160 12.30 9.67 21.71
C VAL A 160 11.00 8.94 22.01
N ARG A 161 10.97 7.61 21.80
CA ARG A 161 9.80 6.78 22.09
C ARG A 161 9.38 6.92 23.56
N GLY A 162 8.09 7.12 23.81
CA GLY A 162 7.54 7.34 25.15
C GLY A 162 7.67 8.77 25.69
N SER A 163 8.19 9.73 24.91
CA SER A 163 8.10 11.14 25.27
C SER A 163 6.72 11.71 24.95
N ASP A 164 6.29 12.74 25.67
CA ASP A 164 4.98 13.39 25.45
C ASP A 164 4.83 13.90 24.00
N GLU A 165 5.91 14.37 23.39
CA GLU A 165 5.95 14.82 22.00
C GLU A 165 5.73 13.66 21.01
N PHE A 166 6.37 12.52 21.26
CA PHE A 166 6.19 11.33 20.42
C PHE A 166 4.78 10.77 20.55
N GLU A 167 4.24 10.66 21.76
CA GLU A 167 2.87 10.16 21.96
C GLU A 167 1.82 11.09 21.33
N THR A 168 2.02 12.41 21.43
CA THR A 168 1.18 13.40 20.74
C THR A 168 1.28 13.26 19.23
N TYR A 169 2.48 13.04 18.70
CA TYR A 169 2.70 12.83 17.27
C TYR A 169 2.02 11.55 16.78
N LEU A 170 2.15 10.46 17.53
CA LEU A 170 1.56 9.15 17.21
C LEU A 170 0.03 9.24 17.16
N GLU A 171 -0.60 9.85 18.16
CA GLU A 171 -2.06 10.04 18.20
C GLU A 171 -2.58 10.91 17.05
N LYS A 172 -1.86 11.98 16.72
CA LYS A 172 -2.22 12.86 15.60
C LYS A 172 -2.11 12.16 14.24
N ASN A 173 -1.16 11.23 14.10
CA ASN A 173 -0.83 10.57 12.83
C ASN A 173 -1.28 9.11 12.75
N LYS A 174 -2.23 8.69 13.59
CA LYS A 174 -2.68 7.30 13.66
C LYS A 174 -3.32 6.75 12.38
N GLN A 175 -3.76 7.64 11.49
CA GLN A 175 -4.33 7.33 10.17
C GLN A 175 -3.50 7.93 9.02
N SER A 176 -2.34 8.51 9.31
CA SER A 176 -1.44 9.05 8.28
C SER A 176 -0.69 7.91 7.60
N ALA A 177 -0.44 8.06 6.30
CA ALA A 177 0.49 7.20 5.58
C ALA A 177 1.90 7.32 6.21
N ALA A 178 2.67 6.24 6.16
CA ALA A 178 4.03 6.21 6.66
C ALA A 178 4.98 6.91 5.69
N SER A 179 5.70 7.91 6.15
CA SER A 179 6.74 8.57 5.35
C SER A 179 7.98 7.68 5.23
N THR A 180 8.65 7.72 4.08
CA THR A 180 9.94 7.04 3.86
C THR A 180 10.96 7.97 3.25
N LYS A 181 12.24 7.80 3.61
CA LYS A 181 13.36 8.48 2.95
C LYS A 181 13.84 7.72 1.72
N SER A 182 13.66 6.41 1.69
CA SER A 182 14.14 5.59 0.58
C SER A 182 13.19 4.46 0.27
N TRP A 183 13.24 4.01 -0.99
CA TRP A 183 12.56 2.80 -1.44
C TRP A 183 12.88 1.58 -0.57
N GLN A 184 14.10 1.48 -0.05
CA GLN A 184 14.51 0.33 0.76
C GLN A 184 13.71 0.24 2.07
N GLU A 185 13.36 1.36 2.70
CA GLU A 185 12.54 1.34 3.92
C GLU A 185 11.12 0.80 3.66
N ALA A 186 10.55 1.16 2.51
CA ALA A 186 9.27 0.64 2.04
C ALA A 186 9.35 -0.87 1.75
N LYS A 187 10.38 -1.27 1.00
CA LYS A 187 10.67 -2.67 0.67
C LYS A 187 10.86 -3.52 1.93
N ASP A 188 11.67 -3.06 2.88
CA ASP A 188 11.97 -3.75 4.12
C ASP A 188 10.71 -4.00 4.95
N TYR A 189 9.79 -3.03 5.01
CA TYR A 189 8.52 -3.23 5.71
C TYR A 189 7.66 -4.32 5.06
N CYS A 190 7.50 -4.32 3.73
CA CYS A 190 6.71 -5.36 3.07
C CYS A 190 7.36 -6.73 3.19
N LEU A 191 8.69 -6.83 3.08
CA LEU A 191 9.41 -8.09 3.30
C LEU A 191 9.34 -8.55 4.76
N TRP A 192 9.36 -7.63 5.72
CA TRP A 192 9.16 -7.92 7.14
C TRP A 192 7.76 -8.51 7.40
N LEU A 193 6.70 -7.93 6.80
CA LEU A 193 5.38 -8.55 6.83
C LEU A 193 5.41 -9.97 6.28
N GLY A 194 6.15 -10.20 5.20
CA GLY A 194 6.32 -11.52 4.62
C GLY A 194 7.02 -12.52 5.53
N GLN A 195 8.05 -12.08 6.26
CA GLN A 195 8.74 -12.89 7.26
C GLN A 195 7.83 -13.25 8.45
N VAL A 196 7.05 -12.28 8.96
CA VAL A 196 6.16 -12.51 10.09
C VAL A 196 4.98 -13.41 9.69
N THR A 197 4.40 -13.20 8.51
CA THR A 197 3.20 -13.92 8.07
C THR A 197 3.47 -15.20 7.29
N ALA A 198 4.70 -15.41 6.80
CA ALA A 198 5.03 -16.44 5.81
C ALA A 198 4.22 -16.34 4.49
N LEU A 199 3.62 -15.17 4.23
CA LEU A 199 2.97 -14.84 2.98
C LEU A 199 3.92 -14.00 2.11
N PRO A 200 3.83 -14.08 0.77
CA PRO A 200 4.73 -13.36 -0.13
C PRO A 200 4.38 -11.87 -0.25
N PHE A 201 4.43 -11.13 0.88
CA PHE A 201 4.30 -9.68 0.86
C PHE A 201 5.52 -9.04 0.20
N ASP A 202 5.25 -8.07 -0.66
CA ASP A 202 6.26 -7.24 -1.31
C ASP A 202 5.62 -5.88 -1.69
N LEU A 203 6.38 -4.96 -2.29
CA LEU A 203 5.82 -3.83 -3.02
C LEU A 203 5.10 -4.34 -4.28
N PRO A 204 4.01 -3.68 -4.74
CA PRO A 204 3.43 -3.97 -6.05
C PRO A 204 4.41 -3.61 -7.16
N THR A 205 4.28 -4.23 -8.33
CA THR A 205 4.92 -3.71 -9.54
C THR A 205 4.25 -2.41 -10.00
N GLU A 206 4.91 -1.64 -10.85
CA GLU A 206 4.35 -0.44 -11.50
C GLU A 206 3.04 -0.78 -12.21
N ALA A 207 2.99 -1.92 -12.90
CA ALA A 207 1.82 -2.41 -13.59
C ALA A 207 0.69 -2.85 -12.64
N GLN A 208 1.02 -3.58 -11.57
CA GLN A 208 0.05 -3.95 -10.53
C GLN A 208 -0.55 -2.71 -9.86
N TRP A 209 0.26 -1.68 -9.63
CA TRP A 209 -0.25 -0.43 -9.05
C TRP A 209 -1.22 0.26 -10.02
N GLU A 210 -0.84 0.45 -11.28
CA GLU A 210 -1.69 1.14 -12.26
C GLU A 210 -3.00 0.38 -12.54
N TYR A 211 -2.94 -0.94 -12.66
CA TYR A 211 -4.12 -1.78 -12.88
C TYR A 211 -5.11 -1.69 -11.71
N ALA A 212 -4.62 -1.70 -10.48
CA ALA A 212 -5.44 -1.50 -9.28
C ALA A 212 -6.01 -0.07 -9.22
N ALA A 213 -5.19 0.96 -9.48
CA ALA A 213 -5.61 2.35 -9.52
C ALA A 213 -6.77 2.58 -10.50
N ARG A 214 -6.72 1.89 -11.64
CA ARG A 214 -7.72 1.91 -12.71
C ARG A 214 -8.86 0.91 -12.55
N SER A 215 -9.03 0.34 -11.36
CA SER A 215 -10.10 -0.63 -11.09
C SER A 215 -10.16 -1.77 -12.11
N ARG A 216 -9.01 -2.42 -12.31
CA ARG A 216 -8.78 -3.45 -13.34
C ARG A 216 -8.62 -2.88 -14.75
N GLY A 217 -7.84 -1.80 -14.85
CA GLY A 217 -7.39 -1.28 -16.15
C GLY A 217 -8.41 -0.44 -16.94
N GLN A 218 -9.49 0.02 -16.30
CA GLN A 218 -10.43 0.96 -16.92
C GLN A 218 -9.71 2.27 -17.29
N HIS A 219 -10.24 3.01 -18.27
CA HIS A 219 -9.70 4.33 -18.68
C HIS A 219 -10.06 5.44 -17.68
N TYR A 220 -9.73 5.25 -16.41
CA TYR A 220 -9.88 6.22 -15.35
C TYR A 220 -8.62 7.06 -15.22
N TYR A 221 -8.77 8.37 -15.41
CA TYR A 221 -7.66 9.31 -15.23
C TYR A 221 -7.27 9.41 -13.76
N PHE A 222 -8.21 9.22 -12.83
CA PHE A 222 -7.95 9.28 -11.39
C PHE A 222 -8.51 8.05 -10.68
N ALA A 223 -7.83 7.55 -9.66
CA ALA A 223 -8.19 6.36 -8.90
C ALA A 223 -9.25 6.65 -7.81
N THR A 224 -10.26 7.42 -8.16
CA THR A 224 -11.40 7.74 -7.27
C THR A 224 -12.54 6.75 -7.50
N ASN A 225 -13.61 6.87 -6.72
CA ASN A 225 -14.81 6.04 -6.83
C ASN A 225 -15.50 6.10 -8.21
N ASN A 226 -15.24 7.13 -9.02
CA ASN A 226 -15.90 7.33 -10.31
C ASN A 226 -14.98 7.79 -11.45
N GLY A 227 -13.65 7.79 -11.24
CA GLY A 227 -12.68 8.19 -12.26
C GLY A 227 -12.45 9.70 -12.40
N TYR A 228 -13.20 10.54 -11.68
CA TYR A 228 -13.04 12.01 -11.65
C TYR A 228 -12.51 12.49 -10.30
N ARG A 229 -11.77 13.60 -10.28
CA ARG A 229 -11.41 14.32 -9.06
C ARG A 229 -12.44 15.40 -8.77
N GLN A 230 -13.13 15.27 -7.65
CA GLN A 230 -14.19 16.17 -7.21
C GLN A 230 -13.69 16.83 -5.93
N LEU A 231 -13.18 18.04 -6.09
CA LEU A 231 -12.60 18.83 -5.01
C LEU A 231 -13.69 19.62 -4.29
N SER A 232 -13.51 19.85 -2.99
CA SER A 232 -14.35 20.78 -2.22
C SER A 232 -14.39 22.14 -2.89
N GLU A 233 -15.59 22.74 -2.96
CA GLU A 233 -15.85 24.02 -3.66
C GLU A 233 -15.47 24.00 -5.15
N GLY A 234 -15.26 22.80 -5.72
CA GLY A 234 -14.99 22.60 -7.13
C GLY A 234 -16.25 22.63 -7.99
N ASN A 235 -16.08 22.84 -9.29
CA ASN A 235 -17.18 22.84 -10.25
C ASN A 235 -16.68 22.46 -11.65
N TYR A 236 -17.62 22.15 -12.55
CA TYR A 236 -17.33 21.84 -13.95
C TYR A 236 -18.36 22.47 -14.88
N TYR A 237 -17.99 22.68 -16.15
CA TYR A 237 -18.94 23.09 -17.18
C TYR A 237 -19.69 21.87 -17.72
N ASP A 238 -21.01 21.86 -17.68
CA ASP A 238 -21.81 20.81 -18.32
C ASP A 238 -22.20 21.25 -19.75
N PRO A 239 -21.64 20.62 -20.81
CA PRO A 239 -21.97 20.99 -22.18
C PRO A 239 -23.40 20.64 -22.59
N LYS A 240 -24.12 19.77 -21.85
CA LYS A 240 -25.51 19.42 -22.15
C LYS A 240 -26.47 20.52 -21.71
N THR A 241 -26.23 21.12 -20.54
CA THR A 241 -27.07 22.17 -19.98
C THR A 241 -26.55 23.57 -20.31
N GLY A 242 -25.24 23.70 -20.60
CA GLY A 242 -24.59 24.97 -20.91
C GLY A 242 -24.19 25.79 -19.68
N TYR A 243 -24.28 25.22 -18.47
CA TYR A 243 -24.03 25.92 -17.20
C TYR A 243 -22.85 25.32 -16.43
N MET A 244 -22.32 26.10 -15.47
CA MET A 244 -21.41 25.59 -14.45
C MET A 244 -22.21 24.84 -13.39
N VAL A 245 -21.68 23.69 -12.96
CA VAL A 245 -22.27 22.83 -11.93
C VAL A 245 -21.25 22.68 -10.81
N ASP A 246 -21.61 23.14 -9.61
CA ASP A 246 -20.81 22.98 -8.40
C ASP A 246 -20.97 21.57 -7.83
N TYR A 247 -19.88 21.00 -7.33
CA TYR A 247 -19.93 19.75 -6.59
C TYR A 247 -20.56 19.97 -5.22
N THR A 248 -21.44 19.05 -4.83
CA THR A 248 -21.98 18.98 -3.48
C THR A 248 -20.94 18.39 -2.50
N GLU A 249 -21.14 18.58 -1.19
CA GLU A 249 -20.23 18.01 -0.18
C GLU A 249 -20.15 16.48 -0.28
N ASP A 250 -21.29 15.81 -0.54
CA ASP A 250 -21.37 14.34 -0.71
C ASP A 250 -20.66 13.83 -1.96
N GLU A 251 -20.39 14.72 -2.91
CA GLU A 251 -19.67 14.43 -4.16
C GLU A 251 -18.15 14.57 -4.01
N VAL A 252 -17.65 15.20 -2.95
CA VAL A 252 -16.20 15.41 -2.77
C VAL A 252 -15.49 14.07 -2.57
N ASN A 253 -14.49 13.79 -3.40
CA ASN A 253 -13.77 12.51 -3.40
C ASN A 253 -12.25 12.65 -3.51
N ALA A 254 -11.72 13.88 -3.48
CA ALA A 254 -10.29 14.15 -3.58
C ALA A 254 -9.92 15.46 -2.89
N SER A 255 -8.62 15.63 -2.62
CA SER A 255 -8.00 16.82 -2.03
C SER A 255 -6.75 17.22 -2.81
N THR A 256 -6.34 18.48 -2.67
CA THR A 256 -5.02 18.98 -3.08
C THR A 256 -3.98 18.92 -1.95
N ASN A 257 -4.43 18.73 -0.71
CA ASN A 257 -3.61 18.48 0.46
C ASN A 257 -3.50 16.98 0.73
N ILE A 258 -2.39 16.57 1.35
CA ILE A 258 -2.25 15.22 1.93
C ILE A 258 -3.27 15.06 3.06
N THR A 259 -3.96 13.92 3.09
CA THR A 259 -4.99 13.58 4.08
C THR A 259 -4.73 12.18 4.65
N ASN A 260 -5.54 11.77 5.63
CA ASN A 260 -5.52 10.41 6.15
C ASN A 260 -5.84 9.38 5.06
N VAL A 261 -5.35 8.15 5.22
CA VAL A 261 -5.45 7.08 4.21
C VAL A 261 -6.89 6.67 3.85
N ASP A 262 -7.85 6.95 4.74
CA ASP A 262 -9.27 6.58 4.61
C ASP A 262 -10.21 7.78 4.41
N THR A 263 -9.67 8.97 4.11
CA THR A 263 -10.45 10.22 4.02
C THR A 263 -11.51 10.20 2.92
N PHE A 264 -11.18 9.68 1.75
CA PHE A 264 -12.05 9.70 0.57
C PHE A 264 -12.54 8.31 0.21
N PRO A 265 -13.69 8.20 -0.51
CA PRO A 265 -14.19 6.92 -0.98
C PRO A 265 -13.14 6.15 -1.81
N PRO A 266 -13.13 4.80 -1.73
CA PRO A 266 -12.21 4.01 -2.52
C PRO A 266 -12.58 4.02 -4.00
N ASN A 267 -11.66 3.60 -4.84
CA ASN A 267 -11.99 3.19 -6.21
C ASN A 267 -12.95 1.98 -6.21
N PRO A 268 -13.57 1.63 -7.35
CA PRO A 268 -14.46 0.48 -7.46
C PRO A 268 -13.92 -0.89 -6.98
N LEU A 269 -12.59 -1.08 -6.84
CA LEU A 269 -12.03 -2.30 -6.24
C LEU A 269 -12.05 -2.29 -4.71
N GLY A 270 -12.31 -1.13 -4.09
CA GLY A 270 -12.21 -0.96 -2.65
C GLY A 270 -10.83 -0.52 -2.16
N VAL A 271 -9.95 -0.07 -3.06
CA VAL A 271 -8.62 0.46 -2.72
C VAL A 271 -8.69 1.97 -2.55
N TYR A 272 -8.13 2.47 -1.45
CA TYR A 272 -8.16 3.87 -1.05
C TYR A 272 -6.84 4.55 -1.40
N GLY A 273 -6.86 5.88 -1.54
CA GLY A 273 -5.66 6.71 -1.52
C GLY A 273 -4.81 6.72 -2.80
N MET A 274 -5.21 6.06 -3.89
CA MET A 274 -4.35 5.96 -5.09
C MET A 274 -4.36 7.23 -6.00
N SER A 275 -4.85 8.36 -5.49
CA SER A 275 -4.88 9.69 -6.16
C SER A 275 -5.02 10.82 -5.12
N ASN A 276 -4.28 10.73 -4.02
CA ASN A 276 -4.43 11.54 -2.81
C ASN A 276 -3.23 12.45 -2.49
N GLN A 277 -2.31 12.66 -3.45
CA GLN A 277 -1.09 13.47 -3.31
C GLN A 277 0.06 12.81 -2.54
N VAL A 278 -0.09 11.55 -2.12
CA VAL A 278 1.00 10.76 -1.54
C VAL A 278 1.60 9.89 -2.64
N SER A 279 2.87 10.12 -2.96
CA SER A 279 3.60 9.25 -3.88
C SER A 279 3.89 7.90 -3.23
N GLU A 280 3.73 6.83 -3.99
CA GLU A 280 3.88 5.47 -3.53
C GLU A 280 4.99 4.75 -4.27
N TRP A 281 5.98 4.26 -3.53
CA TRP A 281 7.02 3.38 -4.07
C TRP A 281 6.42 2.10 -4.63
N VAL A 282 6.87 1.71 -5.83
CA VAL A 282 6.61 0.39 -6.44
C VAL A 282 7.93 -0.36 -6.62
N ASN A 283 7.87 -1.65 -6.92
CA ASN A 283 9.05 -2.52 -6.93
C ASN A 283 10.07 -2.15 -8.04
N ASP A 284 9.58 -1.58 -9.13
CA ASP A 284 10.27 -1.41 -10.40
C ASP A 284 11.41 -0.37 -10.33
N TRP A 285 12.49 -0.67 -11.04
CA TRP A 285 13.44 0.37 -11.44
C TRP A 285 12.79 1.30 -12.47
N TYR A 286 13.16 2.57 -12.44
CA TYR A 286 12.72 3.51 -13.45
C TYR A 286 13.64 3.46 -14.67
N ALA A 287 13.05 3.29 -15.84
CA ALA A 287 13.63 3.72 -17.10
C ALA A 287 12.57 4.42 -17.94
N LYS A 288 12.96 5.56 -18.53
CA LYS A 288 12.06 6.39 -19.34
C LYS A 288 11.53 5.63 -20.56
N ASP A 289 12.33 4.79 -21.17
CA ASP A 289 11.99 4.05 -22.38
C ASP A 289 11.38 2.67 -22.11
N TYR A 290 11.22 2.26 -20.84
CA TYR A 290 10.80 0.90 -20.48
C TYR A 290 9.51 0.45 -21.18
N TYR A 291 8.53 1.35 -21.28
CA TYR A 291 7.25 1.03 -21.91
C TYR A 291 7.36 0.67 -23.41
N LEU A 292 8.47 1.00 -24.09
CA LEU A 292 8.71 0.59 -25.49
C LEU A 292 9.06 -0.89 -25.65
N TYR A 293 9.57 -1.53 -24.60
CA TYR A 293 10.04 -2.92 -24.62
C TYR A 293 9.55 -3.73 -23.40
N SER A 294 8.54 -3.20 -22.69
CA SER A 294 7.89 -3.86 -21.57
C SER A 294 7.31 -5.20 -22.03
N PRO A 295 7.57 -6.32 -21.33
CA PRO A 295 6.91 -7.57 -21.63
C PRO A 295 5.42 -7.48 -21.28
N GLU A 296 4.57 -8.13 -22.08
CA GLU A 296 3.13 -8.09 -21.87
C GLU A 296 2.73 -8.74 -20.53
N HIS A 297 3.31 -9.90 -20.19
CA HIS A 297 2.89 -10.66 -19.00
C HIS A 297 3.70 -10.29 -17.76
N ASN A 298 3.01 -9.83 -16.71
CA ASN A 298 3.56 -9.53 -15.38
C ASN A 298 4.88 -8.72 -15.40
N PRO A 299 4.96 -7.57 -16.09
CA PRO A 299 6.18 -6.77 -16.16
C PRO A 299 6.67 -6.34 -14.77
N GLN A 300 8.00 -6.33 -14.60
CA GLN A 300 8.70 -6.10 -13.33
C GLN A 300 9.63 -4.87 -13.39
N GLY A 301 9.56 -4.08 -14.45
CA GLY A 301 10.51 -3.02 -14.74
C GLY A 301 11.81 -3.54 -15.39
N PRO A 302 12.76 -2.64 -15.66
CA PRO A 302 14.12 -3.01 -16.06
C PRO A 302 14.81 -3.83 -14.95
N GLU A 303 15.72 -4.73 -15.34
CA GLU A 303 16.49 -5.54 -14.38
C GLU A 303 17.36 -4.70 -13.44
N THR A 304 17.85 -3.55 -13.93
CA THR A 304 18.71 -2.63 -13.19
C THR A 304 18.33 -1.18 -13.46
N GLY A 305 18.56 -0.31 -12.49
CA GLY A 305 18.41 1.14 -12.66
C GLY A 305 19.09 1.90 -11.53
N THR A 306 19.01 3.22 -11.59
CA THR A 306 19.56 4.11 -10.55
C THR A 306 18.48 4.77 -9.69
N GLU A 307 17.24 4.79 -10.18
CA GLU A 307 16.08 5.41 -9.53
C GLU A 307 14.93 4.41 -9.48
N LYS A 308 14.13 4.48 -8.43
CA LYS A 308 12.93 3.65 -8.28
C LYS A 308 11.70 4.43 -8.71
N VAL A 309 10.71 3.72 -9.25
CA VAL A 309 9.44 4.33 -9.65
C VAL A 309 8.61 4.68 -8.41
N GLN A 310 7.94 5.82 -8.48
CA GLN A 310 6.83 6.18 -7.61
C GLN A 310 5.59 6.48 -8.42
N ARG A 311 4.42 6.25 -7.83
CA ARG A 311 3.11 6.45 -8.44
C ARG A 311 2.28 7.37 -7.56
N ASP A 312 1.41 8.18 -8.16
CA ASP A 312 0.71 9.28 -7.48
C ASP A 312 1.68 10.31 -6.86
N GLY A 313 1.13 11.42 -6.34
CA GLY A 313 1.87 12.40 -5.55
C GLY A 313 2.46 13.56 -6.35
N ASP A 314 3.00 14.54 -5.61
CA ASP A 314 3.66 15.74 -6.15
C ASP A 314 2.85 16.49 -7.22
N GLY A 315 1.52 16.61 -6.99
CA GLY A 315 0.60 17.24 -7.94
C GLY A 315 0.35 16.43 -9.22
N THR A 316 0.88 15.22 -9.32
CA THR A 316 0.84 14.35 -10.50
C THR A 316 0.01 13.09 -10.20
N THR A 317 -1.30 13.27 -10.05
CA THR A 317 -2.22 12.25 -9.49
C THR A 317 -2.95 11.40 -10.52
N MET A 318 -2.65 11.53 -11.81
CA MET A 318 -3.30 10.68 -12.82
C MET A 318 -2.79 9.24 -12.72
N THR A 319 -3.66 8.25 -12.94
CA THR A 319 -3.36 6.83 -12.69
C THR A 319 -2.14 6.28 -13.43
N PHE A 320 -1.77 6.83 -14.59
CA PHE A 320 -0.58 6.48 -15.39
C PHE A 320 0.66 7.33 -15.10
N SER A 321 0.57 8.26 -14.16
CA SER A 321 1.68 9.16 -13.89
C SER A 321 2.84 8.40 -13.27
N ARG A 322 4.01 8.56 -13.88
CA ARG A 322 5.27 7.96 -13.43
C ARG A 322 6.13 9.06 -12.81
N LEU A 323 6.41 8.91 -11.52
CA LEU A 323 7.47 9.64 -10.83
C LEU A 323 8.66 8.71 -10.63
N HIS A 324 9.82 9.28 -10.29
CA HIS A 324 11.01 8.50 -9.98
C HIS A 324 11.91 9.26 -9.01
N SER A 325 12.65 8.54 -8.19
CA SER A 325 13.51 9.15 -7.18
C SER A 325 14.68 8.24 -6.78
N TYR A 326 15.80 8.87 -6.39
CA TYR A 326 16.95 8.23 -5.73
C TYR A 326 16.73 8.04 -4.22
N GLY A 327 15.68 8.63 -3.67
CA GLY A 327 15.47 8.82 -2.23
C GLY A 327 15.51 10.29 -1.82
N TYR A 328 15.30 10.54 -0.54
CA TYR A 328 15.15 11.86 0.07
C TYR A 328 16.06 12.02 1.28
N ASP A 329 16.54 13.24 1.52
CA ASP A 329 17.38 13.56 2.68
C ASP A 329 16.59 13.57 3.99
N PHE A 330 15.28 13.85 3.91
CA PHE A 330 14.35 13.94 5.03
C PHE A 330 13.07 13.17 4.74
N TYR A 331 12.33 12.80 5.78
CA TYR A 331 11.05 12.13 5.63
C TYR A 331 10.04 13.13 5.08
N TYR A 332 9.52 12.84 3.90
CA TYR A 332 8.53 13.66 3.23
C TYR A 332 7.17 13.00 3.37
N LEU A 333 6.20 13.74 3.93
CA LEU A 333 4.82 13.25 4.14
C LEU A 333 4.17 12.77 2.83
N GLY A 334 4.60 13.28 1.68
CA GLY A 334 4.11 12.88 0.37
C GLY A 334 4.88 11.72 -0.25
N ALA A 335 5.71 10.98 0.48
CA ALA A 335 6.44 9.81 -0.01
C ALA A 335 6.22 8.59 0.89
N SER A 336 5.38 7.68 0.44
CA SER A 336 4.94 6.48 1.15
C SER A 336 4.94 5.27 0.20
N PHE A 337 4.16 4.25 0.55
CA PHE A 337 4.05 2.99 -0.16
C PHE A 337 2.86 2.18 0.34
N ARG A 338 2.48 1.17 -0.43
CA ARG A 338 1.61 0.09 0.02
C ARG A 338 2.21 -1.25 -0.37
N CYS A 339 1.87 -2.30 0.36
CA CYS A 339 2.30 -3.66 0.01
C CYS A 339 1.27 -4.36 -0.87
N ALA A 340 1.74 -5.35 -1.63
CA ALA A 340 0.94 -6.33 -2.34
C ALA A 340 1.33 -7.74 -1.90
N LEU A 341 0.39 -8.67 -2.03
CA LEU A 341 0.63 -10.09 -1.87
C LEU A 341 0.86 -10.70 -3.25
N GLN A 342 2.11 -11.04 -3.54
CA GLN A 342 2.50 -11.61 -4.82
C GLN A 342 1.95 -13.04 -4.96
N GLN A 343 1.65 -13.50 -6.17
CA GLN A 343 1.37 -14.92 -6.33
C GLN A 343 2.66 -15.71 -6.14
N LYS A 344 2.56 -16.86 -5.45
CA LYS A 344 3.61 -17.88 -5.55
C LYS A 344 3.53 -18.45 -6.95
N HIS A 345 4.35 -17.95 -7.87
CA HIS A 345 4.58 -18.65 -9.12
C HIS A 345 5.08 -20.04 -8.76
N SER A 346 4.31 -21.06 -9.13
CA SER A 346 4.83 -22.43 -9.10
C SER A 346 5.97 -22.44 -10.10
N ALA A 347 7.22 -22.57 -9.64
CA ALA A 347 8.34 -22.80 -10.52
C ALA A 347 8.03 -24.09 -11.30
N THR A 348 7.64 -23.95 -12.56
CA THR A 348 7.44 -25.05 -13.50
C THR A 348 8.76 -25.56 -14.02
#